data_AF-A0A3D5NTT2-F1
#
_entry.id   AF-A0A3D5NTT2-F1
#
_cell.length_a   1.000
_cell.length_b   1.000
_cell.length_c   1.000
_cell.angle_alpha   90.00
_cell.angle_beta   90.00
_cell.angle_gamma   90.00
#
_symmetry.space_group_name_H-M   'P 1'
#
loop_
_entity.id
_entity.type
_entity.pdbx_description
1 polymer ?
#
loop_
_entity_poly.entity_id
_entity_poly.type
_entity_poly.pdbx_seq_one_letter_code
_entity_poly.pdbx_strand_id
1 'polypeptide(L)'
;MFAEKGLFSKESFIEAAKNYIVPSWLENNDQRRYVLEGYLAPATYKFKQGQAPSYVVDTMYKAFVNRMYSIIEETNDKLPTE
;
A
#
# COMPACT_ATOMS: atom_id res chain seq x y z
N MET A 1 7.83 8.09 -13.20
CA MET A 1 8.41 7.04 -12.32
C MET A 1 8.11 5.59 -12.76
N PHE A 2 6.88 5.04 -12.69
CA PHE A 2 6.63 3.64 -13.10
C PHE A 2 6.55 3.45 -14.63
N ALA A 3 5.83 4.34 -15.32
CA ALA A 3 5.73 4.32 -16.78
C ALA A 3 7.09 4.51 -17.46
N GLU A 4 7.90 5.47 -16.97
CA GLU A 4 9.28 5.70 -17.42
C GLU A 4 10.21 4.48 -17.25
N LYS A 5 9.88 3.57 -16.33
CA LYS A 5 10.62 2.33 -16.08
C LYS A 5 10.04 1.12 -16.82
N GLY A 6 9.02 1.33 -17.66
CA GLY A 6 8.40 0.28 -18.47
C GLY A 6 7.53 -0.70 -17.67
N LEU A 7 6.97 -0.27 -16.53
CA LEU A 7 6.08 -1.11 -15.73
C LEU A 7 4.63 -1.00 -16.20
N PHE A 8 3.97 0.11 -15.85
CA PHE A 8 2.56 0.36 -16.15
C PHE A 8 2.25 1.86 -16.14
N SER A 9 1.08 2.22 -16.69
CA SER A 9 0.63 3.61 -16.74
C SER A 9 0.28 4.14 -15.35
N LYS A 10 0.33 5.46 -15.19
CA LYS A 10 -0.09 6.13 -13.96
C LYS A 10 -1.56 5.80 -13.63
N GLU A 11 -2.40 5.76 -14.65
CA GLU A 11 -3.84 5.55 -14.54
C GLU A 11 -4.13 4.15 -14.00
N SER A 12 -3.45 3.12 -14.53
CA SER A 12 -3.59 1.73 -14.07
C SER A 12 -3.13 1.54 -12.62
N PHE A 13 -2.11 2.28 -12.19
CA PHE A 13 -1.66 2.26 -10.80
C PHE A 13 -2.70 2.89 -9.86
N ILE A 14 -3.25 4.04 -10.24
CA ILE A 14 -4.30 4.72 -9.47
C ILE A 14 -5.55 3.83 -9.36
N GLU A 15 -5.94 3.17 -10.45
CA GLU A 15 -7.07 2.24 -10.44
C GLU A 15 -6.83 1.04 -9.51
N ALA A 16 -5.64 0.43 -9.59
CA ALA A 16 -5.27 -0.66 -8.69
C ALA A 16 -5.26 -0.24 -7.22
N ALA A 17 -4.78 0.98 -6.92
CA ALA A 17 -4.79 1.52 -5.57
C ALA A 17 -6.21 1.81 -5.04
N LYS A 18 -7.13 2.26 -5.91
CA LYS A 18 -8.53 2.51 -5.55
C LYS A 18 -9.31 1.23 -5.27
N ASN A 19 -9.05 0.19 -6.05
CA ASN A 19 -9.78 -1.09 -5.98
C ASN A 19 -9.12 -2.11 -5.04
N TYR A 20 -8.06 -1.72 -4.33
CA TYR A 20 -7.36 -2.62 -3.42
C TYR A 20 -8.24 -2.95 -2.21
N ILE A 21 -8.37 -4.25 -1.92
CA ILE A 21 -9.15 -4.72 -0.76
C ILE A 21 -8.31 -4.50 0.49
N VAL A 22 -8.78 -3.61 1.36
CA VAL A 22 -8.14 -3.30 2.63
C VAL A 22 -8.82 -4.05 3.79
N PRO A 23 -8.09 -4.34 4.87
CA PRO A 23 -8.69 -4.90 6.07
C PRO A 23 -9.66 -3.92 6.74
N SER A 24 -10.60 -4.44 7.51
CA SER A 24 -11.72 -3.67 8.09
C SER A 24 -11.30 -2.54 9.02
N TRP A 25 -10.15 -2.64 9.69
CA TRP A 25 -9.61 -1.58 10.55
C TRP A 25 -9.15 -0.34 9.77
N LEU A 26 -9.03 -0.44 8.46
CA LEU A 26 -8.68 0.67 7.60
C LEU A 26 -9.96 1.31 7.06
N GLU A 27 -10.54 2.21 7.85
CA GLU A 27 -11.77 2.89 7.47
C GLU A 27 -11.57 3.79 6.25
N ASN A 28 -12.56 3.78 5.36
CA ASN A 28 -12.69 4.76 4.30
C ASN A 28 -13.31 6.04 4.90
N ASN A 29 -12.45 6.93 5.40
CA ASN A 29 -12.90 8.23 5.90
C ASN A 29 -13.08 9.18 4.72
N ASP A 30 -14.25 9.85 4.63
CA ASP A 30 -14.61 10.81 3.58
C ASP A 30 -13.60 11.97 3.39
N GLN A 31 -12.70 12.19 4.37
CA GLN A 31 -11.63 13.17 4.28
C GLN A 31 -10.41 12.70 3.46
N ARG A 32 -10.28 11.40 3.17
CA ARG A 32 -9.19 10.85 2.35
C ARG A 32 -9.61 10.71 0.90
N ARG A 33 -8.77 11.22 -0.02
CA ARG A 33 -9.03 11.10 -1.46
C ARG A 33 -8.90 9.65 -1.93
N TYR A 34 -7.98 8.89 -1.34
CA TYR A 34 -7.80 7.46 -1.59
C TYR A 34 -7.60 6.70 -0.27
N VAL A 35 -8.20 5.52 -0.18
CA VAL A 35 -8.14 4.65 1.01
C VAL A 35 -6.70 4.34 1.44
N LEU A 36 -5.83 4.04 0.47
CA LEU A 36 -4.42 3.71 0.70
C LEU A 36 -3.49 4.93 0.83
N GLU A 37 -4.01 6.15 0.84
CA GLU A 37 -3.21 7.35 1.03
C GLU A 37 -2.52 7.32 2.40
N GLY A 38 -1.18 7.29 2.39
CA GLY A 38 -0.35 7.13 3.60
C GLY A 38 -0.02 5.68 4.00
N TYR A 39 -0.57 4.67 3.31
CA TYR A 39 -0.40 3.25 3.64
C TYR A 39 0.51 2.48 2.68
N LEU A 40 1.12 3.16 1.72
CA LEU A 40 2.13 2.59 0.83
C LEU A 40 3.50 3.01 1.34
N ALA A 41 4.30 2.06 1.84
CA ALA A 41 5.58 2.40 2.46
C ALA A 41 6.55 3.04 1.43
N PRO A 42 7.23 4.14 1.79
CA PRO A 42 8.24 4.74 0.95
C PRO A 42 9.56 3.97 1.10
N ALA A 43 9.77 2.98 0.25
CA ALA A 43 11.00 2.18 0.23
C ALA A 43 11.50 1.93 -1.21
N THR A 44 12.69 1.33 -1.30
CA THR A 44 13.24 0.88 -2.58
C THR A 44 12.71 -0.52 -2.89
N TYR A 45 12.02 -0.65 -4.01
CA TYR A 45 11.45 -1.92 -4.47
C TYR A 45 12.11 -2.39 -5.77
N LYS A 46 12.13 -3.71 -5.97
CA LYS A 46 12.57 -4.33 -7.23
C LYS A 46 11.39 -5.07 -7.85
N PHE A 47 10.98 -4.63 -9.04
CA PHE A 47 9.89 -5.24 -9.81
C PHE A 47 10.40 -5.71 -11.17
N LYS A 48 9.85 -6.82 -11.65
CA LYS A 48 10.07 -7.28 -13.03
C LYS A 48 9.21 -6.46 -13.98
N GLN A 49 9.67 -6.24 -15.21
CA GLN A 49 8.85 -5.65 -16.26
C GLN A 49 7.59 -6.50 -16.51
N GLY A 50 6.48 -5.84 -16.84
CA GLY A 50 5.18 -6.48 -17.02
C GLY A 50 4.50 -6.92 -15.72
N GLN A 51 5.04 -6.58 -14.54
CA GLN A 51 4.33 -6.85 -13.29
C GLN A 51 3.01 -6.08 -13.20
N ALA A 52 2.00 -6.72 -12.64
CA ALA A 52 0.68 -6.12 -12.48
C ALA A 52 0.73 -4.94 -11.49
N PRO A 53 0.00 -3.83 -11.76
CA PRO A 53 -0.09 -2.72 -10.82
C PRO A 53 -0.59 -3.13 -9.44
N SER A 54 -1.55 -4.05 -9.37
CA SER A 54 -2.08 -4.60 -8.11
C SER A 54 -1.02 -5.32 -7.28
N TYR A 55 -0.08 -6.04 -7.93
CA TYR A 55 1.04 -6.68 -7.24
C TYR A 55 1.99 -5.66 -6.62
N VAL A 56 2.25 -4.54 -7.33
CA VAL A 56 3.08 -3.45 -6.79
C VAL A 56 2.40 -2.79 -5.59
N VAL A 57 1.11 -2.48 -5.70
CA VAL A 57 0.32 -1.92 -4.58
C VAL A 57 0.35 -2.86 -3.37
N ASP A 58 0.10 -4.16 -3.58
CA ASP A 58 0.14 -5.19 -2.53
C ASP A 58 1.52 -5.26 -1.84
N THR A 59 2.60 -5.22 -2.63
CA THR A 59 3.96 -5.26 -2.10
C THR A 59 4.26 -4.05 -1.22
N MET A 60 3.86 -2.85 -1.67
CA MET A 60 4.06 -1.61 -0.93
C MET A 60 3.21 -1.55 0.34
N TYR A 61 1.97 -2.03 0.27
CA TYR A 61 1.06 -2.11 1.41
C TYR A 61 1.54 -3.12 2.46
N LYS A 62 1.94 -4.33 2.05
CA LYS A 62 2.52 -5.33 2.96
C LYS A 62 3.79 -4.82 3.64
N ALA A 63 4.62 -4.06 2.93
CA ALA A 63 5.80 -3.44 3.55
C ALA A 63 5.42 -2.45 4.67
N PHE A 64 4.34 -1.67 4.49
CA PHE A 64 3.80 -0.81 5.53
C PHE A 64 3.28 -1.62 6.72
N VAL A 65 2.41 -2.60 6.45
CA VAL A 65 1.78 -3.44 7.48
C VAL A 65 2.81 -4.23 8.29
N ASN A 66 3.81 -4.82 7.63
CA ASN A 66 4.88 -5.54 8.30
C ASN A 66 5.68 -4.61 9.22
N ARG A 67 6.03 -3.41 8.75
CA ARG A 67 6.75 -2.43 9.58
C ARG A 67 5.92 -1.99 10.79
N MET A 68 4.62 -1.78 10.58
CA MET A 68 3.69 -1.43 11.65
C MET A 68 3.64 -2.55 12.71
N TYR A 69 3.45 -3.80 12.30
CA TYR A 69 3.41 -4.93 13.23
C TYR A 69 4.74 -5.16 13.96
N SER A 70 5.89 -5.00 13.28
CA SER A 70 7.19 -5.08 13.95
C SER A 70 7.33 -4.04 15.07
N ILE A 71 6.89 -2.79 14.84
CA ILE A 71 6.92 -1.75 15.87
C ILE A 71 6.01 -2.11 17.06
N ILE A 72 4.83 -2.67 16.79
CA ILE A 72 3.87 -3.07 17.82
C ILE A 72 4.45 -4.19 18.69
N GLU A 73 5.09 -5.18 18.07
CA GLU A 73 5.79 -6.26 18.78
C GLU A 73 6.96 -5.72 19.63
N GLU A 74 7.75 -4.78 19.10
CA GLU A 74 8.88 -4.15 19.80
C GLU A 74 8.45 -3.28 20.99
N THR A 75 7.32 -2.58 20.86
CA THR A 75 6.80 -1.65 21.88
C THR A 75 5.89 -2.33 22.89
N ASN A 76 5.47 -3.57 22.63
CA ASN A 76 4.44 -4.30 23.38
C ASN A 76 3.11 -3.51 23.47
N ASP A 77 2.87 -2.64 22.48
CA ASP A 77 1.61 -1.92 22.31
C ASP A 77 0.57 -2.83 21.64
N LYS A 78 -0.69 -2.36 21.60
CA LYS A 78 -1.76 -3.01 20.84
C LYS A 78 -2.19 -2.07 19.72
N LEU A 79 -2.60 -2.64 18.59
CA LEU A 79 -3.35 -1.86 17.60
C LEU A 79 -4.54 -1.22 18.30
N PRO A 80 -4.88 0.05 18.01
CA PRO A 80 -6.16 0.61 18.42
C PRO A 80 -7.25 -0.25 17.76
N THR A 81 -7.82 -1.16 18.54
CA THR A 81 -9.08 -1.82 18.23
C THR A 81 -10.18 -0.95 18.81
N GLU A 82 -11.21 -0.67 18.02
CA GLU A 82 -12.44 -0.05 18.50
C GLU A 82 -13.03 -0.78 19.72
#